data_AF-A0AAD8QZ25-F1
#
_entry.id   AF-A0AAD8QZ25-F1
#
_cell.length_a   1.000
_cell.length_b   1.000
_cell.length_c   1.000
_cell.angle_alpha   90.00
_cell.angle_beta   90.00
_cell.angle_gamma   90.00
#
_symmetry.space_group_name_H-M   'P 1'
#
loop_
_entity.id
_entity.type
_entity.pdbx_description
1 polymer ?
#
loop_
_entity_poly.entity_id
_entity_poly.type
_entity_poly.pdbx_seq_one_letter_code
_entity_poly.pdbx_strand_id
1 'polypeptide(L)'
;MPPPPDVKPVIPPAKPAAAAPVPADAPEIPPISAAILNNLPPSERDVYKRVYLAGNKGMWSQDLRRATQLTTASLSKSTRALVQRGILKEVTDVRHRAKKVFMDARIEPAPEITGGTWYHNGQLDTDAVAAVRRRCLDQIDRLGAATPDMVHKGVERDDPRAGYTIDQIRDILQTMALDRVLEERKSTGEGEFSAVRAGRVCYRRGGAPQGGMMEGIPCGVCPRMDECSPDGVISPTTCVYYKKWLQMDF
;
A
#
# COMPACT_ATOMS: atom_id res chain seq x y z
N MET A 1 -31.99 -59.90 -8.34
CA MET A 1 -32.66 -58.88 -7.50
C MET A 1 -31.99 -57.56 -7.81
N PRO A 2 -32.67 -56.59 -8.46
CA PRO A 2 -32.05 -55.32 -8.84
C PRO A 2 -31.79 -54.45 -7.60
N PRO A 3 -30.72 -53.64 -7.59
CA PRO A 3 -30.45 -52.71 -6.49
C PRO A 3 -31.55 -51.64 -6.40
N PRO A 4 -31.91 -51.19 -5.18
CA PRO A 4 -32.93 -50.17 -4.98
C PRO A 4 -32.47 -48.81 -5.57
N PRO A 5 -33.40 -47.99 -6.09
CA PRO A 5 -33.08 -46.71 -6.71
C PRO A 5 -32.58 -45.68 -5.70
N ASP A 6 -31.55 -44.93 -6.09
CA ASP A 6 -30.94 -43.83 -5.33
C ASP A 6 -31.98 -42.80 -4.85
N VAL A 7 -32.20 -42.77 -3.54
CA VAL A 7 -33.01 -41.75 -2.86
C VAL A 7 -32.16 -40.48 -2.73
N LYS A 8 -32.43 -39.48 -3.58
CA LYS A 8 -31.84 -38.15 -3.48
C LYS A 8 -32.21 -37.50 -2.13
N PRO A 9 -31.27 -36.92 -1.37
CA PRO A 9 -31.58 -36.24 -0.12
C PRO A 9 -32.51 -35.04 -0.37
N VAL A 10 -33.68 -35.05 0.26
CA VAL A 10 -34.60 -33.91 0.31
C VAL A 10 -34.00 -32.89 1.30
N ILE A 11 -33.42 -31.82 0.75
CA ILE A 11 -32.93 -30.68 1.53
C ILE A 11 -34.16 -29.86 1.96
N PRO A 12 -34.43 -29.68 3.27
CA PRO A 12 -35.53 -28.85 3.74
C PRO A 12 -35.30 -27.37 3.35
N PRO A 13 -36.36 -26.60 3.07
CA PRO A 13 -36.22 -25.20 2.67
C PRO A 13 -35.57 -24.39 3.80
N ALA A 14 -34.54 -23.63 3.44
CA ALA A 14 -33.85 -22.73 4.35
C ALA A 14 -34.83 -21.75 4.98
N LYS A 15 -34.83 -21.68 6.32
CA LYS A 15 -35.48 -20.60 7.08
C LYS A 15 -35.02 -19.25 6.51
N PRO A 16 -35.92 -18.26 6.36
CA PRO A 16 -35.50 -16.91 6.02
C PRO A 16 -34.56 -16.40 7.12
N ALA A 17 -33.31 -16.18 6.75
CA ALA A 17 -32.32 -15.56 7.60
C ALA A 17 -32.86 -14.19 8.01
N ALA A 18 -33.00 -13.97 9.32
CA ALA A 18 -33.28 -12.68 9.88
C ALA A 18 -32.31 -11.66 9.28
N ALA A 19 -32.85 -10.56 8.78
CA ALA A 19 -32.09 -9.45 8.23
C ALA A 19 -31.00 -9.06 9.23
N ALA A 20 -29.74 -9.23 8.82
CA ALA A 20 -28.61 -8.72 9.57
C ALA A 20 -28.80 -7.20 9.76
N PRO A 21 -28.53 -6.66 10.96
CA PRO A 21 -28.60 -5.23 11.18
C PRO A 21 -27.63 -4.53 10.24
N VAL A 22 -28.15 -3.57 9.48
CA VAL A 22 -27.37 -2.66 8.64
C VAL A 22 -26.32 -2.00 9.53
N PRO A 23 -25.01 -2.05 9.18
CA PRO A 23 -23.98 -1.38 9.96
C PRO A 23 -24.23 0.14 9.91
N ALA A 24 -24.66 0.68 11.04
CA ALA A 24 -24.83 2.09 11.29
C ALA A 24 -23.48 2.70 11.66
N ASP A 25 -22.69 3.07 10.66
CA ASP A 25 -21.59 4.03 10.81
C ASP A 25 -21.28 4.63 9.44
N ALA A 26 -22.23 5.42 8.92
CA ALA A 26 -21.87 6.42 7.92
C ALA A 26 -21.12 7.54 8.68
N PRO A 27 -19.94 7.98 8.22
CA PRO A 27 -19.22 9.05 8.89
C PRO A 27 -20.13 10.28 8.98
N GLU A 28 -20.47 10.66 10.22
CA GLU A 28 -21.31 11.81 10.51
C GLU A 28 -20.57 13.06 10.03
N ILE A 29 -20.91 13.51 8.82
CA ILE A 29 -20.37 14.76 8.29
C ILE A 29 -20.87 15.85 9.25
N PRO A 30 -19.98 16.65 9.87
CA PRO A 30 -20.42 17.69 10.79
C PRO A 30 -21.45 18.63 10.13
N PRO A 31 -22.20 19.44 10.89
CA PRO A 31 -23.07 20.44 10.28
C PRO A 31 -22.22 21.51 9.57
N ILE A 32 -22.62 21.87 8.34
CA ILE A 32 -21.99 22.98 7.62
C ILE A 32 -22.12 24.24 8.47
N SER A 33 -21.01 24.88 8.81
CA SER A 33 -21.04 26.12 9.57
C SER A 33 -21.68 27.23 8.74
N ALA A 34 -22.87 27.68 9.16
CA ALA A 34 -23.63 28.75 8.52
C ALA A 34 -22.83 30.06 8.37
N ALA A 35 -21.92 30.33 9.31
CA ALA A 35 -21.01 31.48 9.27
C ALA A 35 -20.07 31.46 8.05
N ILE A 36 -19.57 30.28 7.66
CA ILE A 36 -18.75 30.15 6.43
C ILE A 36 -19.63 30.42 5.22
N LEU A 37 -20.80 29.78 5.13
CA LEU A 37 -21.70 29.96 3.98
C LEU A 37 -22.14 31.42 3.76
N ASN A 38 -22.38 32.16 4.83
CA ASN A 38 -22.82 33.55 4.75
C ASN A 38 -21.73 34.49 4.22
N ASN A 39 -20.45 34.16 4.45
CA ASN A 39 -19.29 34.94 3.99
C ASN A 39 -18.73 34.50 2.64
N LEU A 40 -19.44 33.62 1.92
CA LEU A 40 -19.07 33.15 0.58
C LEU A 40 -19.97 33.79 -0.49
N PRO A 41 -19.40 34.21 -1.64
CA PRO A 41 -20.16 34.50 -2.86
C PRO A 41 -21.09 33.33 -3.25
N PRO A 42 -22.20 33.57 -3.97
CA PRO A 42 -23.15 32.51 -4.33
C PRO A 42 -22.51 31.32 -5.06
N SER A 43 -21.60 31.58 -5.99
CA SER A 43 -20.88 30.55 -6.75
C SER A 43 -19.92 29.71 -5.88
N GLU A 44 -19.20 30.35 -4.95
CA GLU A 44 -18.32 29.66 -4.00
C GLU A 44 -19.12 28.84 -2.98
N ARG A 45 -20.29 29.34 -2.58
CA ARG A 45 -21.19 28.66 -1.65
C ARG A 45 -21.68 27.33 -2.21
N ASP A 46 -22.08 27.30 -3.47
CA ASP A 46 -22.58 26.07 -4.12
C ASP A 46 -21.47 25.05 -4.36
N VAL A 47 -20.28 25.53 -4.76
CA VAL A 47 -19.07 24.69 -4.85
C VAL A 47 -18.76 24.05 -3.49
N TYR A 48 -18.71 24.85 -2.42
CA TYR A 48 -18.38 24.38 -1.09
C TYR A 48 -19.41 23.37 -0.57
N LYS A 49 -20.71 23.63 -0.69
CA LYS A 49 -21.78 22.68 -0.31
C LYS A 49 -21.58 21.32 -0.98
N ARG A 50 -21.25 21.30 -2.27
CA ARG A 50 -21.10 20.05 -3.02
C ARG A 50 -19.86 19.28 -2.59
N VAL A 51 -18.75 19.97 -2.34
CA VAL A 51 -17.53 19.35 -1.81
C VAL A 51 -17.75 18.81 -0.39
N TYR A 52 -18.48 19.56 0.45
CA TYR A 52 -18.78 19.17 1.82
C TYR A 52 -19.61 17.89 1.89
N LEU A 53 -20.62 17.76 1.05
CA LEU A 53 -21.44 16.55 0.93
C LEU A 53 -20.64 15.31 0.50
N ALA A 54 -19.49 15.50 -0.15
CA ALA A 54 -18.61 14.40 -0.53
C ALA A 54 -17.73 13.89 0.63
N GLY A 55 -17.70 14.60 1.75
CA GLY A 55 -17.03 14.18 2.99
C GLY A 55 -15.53 13.87 2.79
N ASN A 56 -15.08 12.77 3.40
CA ASN A 56 -13.68 12.33 3.38
C ASN A 56 -13.19 11.80 2.03
N LYS A 57 -14.10 11.48 1.10
CA LYS A 57 -13.77 11.09 -0.28
C LYS A 57 -13.48 12.32 -1.15
N GLY A 58 -13.94 13.50 -0.73
CA GLY A 58 -13.81 14.73 -1.49
C GLY A 58 -14.44 14.63 -2.89
N MET A 59 -14.21 15.65 -3.72
CA MET A 59 -14.73 15.68 -5.08
C MET A 59 -13.71 16.18 -6.09
N TRP A 60 -13.61 15.50 -7.23
CA TRP A 60 -12.73 15.89 -8.32
C TRP A 60 -13.26 17.12 -9.05
N SER A 61 -12.36 18.00 -9.49
CA SER A 61 -12.58 19.13 -10.41
C SER A 61 -13.58 18.83 -11.55
N GLN A 62 -13.52 17.66 -12.19
CA GLN A 62 -14.43 17.33 -13.30
C GLN A 62 -15.86 17.05 -12.83
N ASP A 63 -16.02 16.31 -11.74
CA ASP A 63 -17.34 16.01 -11.15
C ASP A 63 -17.95 17.24 -10.49
N LEU A 64 -17.12 18.08 -9.88
CA LEU A 64 -17.50 19.37 -9.34
C LEU A 64 -18.01 20.30 -10.45
N ARG A 65 -17.39 20.29 -11.63
CA ARG A 65 -17.88 21.02 -12.80
C ARG A 65 -19.24 20.51 -13.27
N ARG A 66 -19.40 19.19 -13.38
CA ARG A 66 -20.67 18.55 -13.78
C ARG A 66 -21.79 18.87 -12.78
N ALA A 67 -21.49 18.87 -11.49
CA ALA A 67 -22.46 19.12 -10.44
C ALA A 67 -22.87 20.60 -10.31
N THR A 68 -21.94 21.54 -10.50
CA THR A 68 -22.19 22.98 -10.35
C THR A 68 -22.58 23.68 -11.64
N GLN A 69 -22.44 23.00 -12.79
CA GLN A 69 -22.66 23.54 -14.14
C GLN A 69 -21.85 24.82 -14.44
N LEU A 70 -20.74 25.04 -13.72
CA LEU A 70 -19.85 26.19 -13.90
C LEU A 70 -18.89 25.97 -15.07
N THR A 71 -18.43 27.06 -15.68
CA THR A 71 -17.34 27.02 -16.66
C THR A 71 -16.01 26.64 -16.00
N THR A 72 -15.06 26.17 -16.81
CA THR A 72 -13.73 25.74 -16.36
C THR A 72 -12.99 26.85 -15.58
N ALA A 73 -13.04 28.07 -16.12
CA ALA A 73 -12.39 29.25 -15.57
C ALA A 73 -13.05 29.69 -14.25
N SER A 74 -14.38 29.77 -14.23
CA SER A 74 -15.14 30.14 -13.03
C SER A 74 -14.89 29.14 -11.90
N LEU A 75 -14.94 27.84 -12.20
CA LEU A 75 -14.67 26.80 -11.21
C LEU A 75 -13.25 26.91 -10.65
N SER A 76 -12.24 27.07 -11.51
CA SER A 76 -10.85 27.20 -11.09
C SER A 76 -10.61 28.44 -10.21
N LYS A 77 -11.32 29.54 -10.48
CA LYS A 77 -11.26 30.77 -9.68
C LYS A 77 -11.88 30.55 -8.30
N SER A 78 -13.07 29.96 -8.24
CA SER A 78 -13.77 29.67 -6.99
C SER A 78 -13.02 28.66 -6.13
N THR A 79 -12.51 27.56 -6.69
CA THR A 79 -11.75 26.57 -5.91
C THR A 79 -10.43 27.15 -5.41
N ARG A 80 -9.70 27.91 -6.24
CA ARG A 80 -8.47 28.58 -5.80
C ARG A 80 -8.75 29.59 -4.68
N ALA A 81 -9.81 30.38 -4.77
CA ALA A 81 -10.20 31.32 -3.73
C ALA A 81 -10.54 30.61 -2.41
N LEU A 82 -11.30 29.50 -2.48
CA LEU A 82 -11.65 28.70 -1.30
C LEU A 82 -10.43 28.01 -0.66
N VAL A 83 -9.45 27.58 -1.46
CA VAL A 83 -8.18 27.02 -0.97
C VAL A 83 -7.31 28.11 -0.33
N GLN A 84 -7.20 29.28 -0.96
CA GLN A 84 -6.43 30.41 -0.42
C GLN A 84 -7.01 30.94 0.91
N ARG A 85 -8.32 30.82 1.10
CA ARG A 85 -9.02 31.17 2.36
C ARG A 85 -8.91 30.07 3.43
N GLY A 86 -8.30 28.92 3.13
CA GLY A 86 -8.18 27.79 4.06
C GLY A 86 -9.50 27.06 4.35
N ILE A 87 -10.53 27.24 3.52
CA ILE A 87 -11.83 26.58 3.68
C ILE A 87 -11.80 25.19 3.03
N LEU A 88 -11.18 25.10 1.85
CA LEU A 88 -10.92 23.84 1.17
C LEU A 88 -9.42 23.53 1.20
N LYS A 89 -9.09 22.24 1.16
CA LYS A 89 -7.76 21.75 0.83
C LYS A 89 -7.80 20.95 -0.46
N GLU A 90 -6.70 21.02 -1.20
CA GLU A 90 -6.48 20.24 -2.40
C GLU A 90 -5.63 19.02 -2.03
N VAL A 91 -6.12 17.82 -2.35
CA VAL A 91 -5.42 16.55 -2.11
C VAL A 91 -5.25 15.84 -3.45
N THR A 92 -4.06 15.29 -3.67
CA THR A 92 -3.76 14.46 -4.84
C THR A 92 -4.16 13.03 -4.55
N ASP A 93 -4.93 12.40 -5.44
CA ASP A 93 -5.28 10.97 -5.34
C ASP A 93 -4.03 10.12 -5.66
N VAL A 94 -3.61 9.26 -4.73
CA VAL A 94 -2.44 8.39 -4.92
C VAL A 94 -2.60 7.41 -6.09
N ARG A 95 -3.82 6.94 -6.36
CA ARG A 95 -4.13 6.02 -7.47
C ARG A 95 -4.17 6.77 -8.80
N HIS A 96 -4.53 8.04 -8.75
CA HIS A 96 -4.69 8.88 -9.92
C HIS A 96 -3.99 10.23 -9.73
N ARG A 97 -2.65 10.24 -9.81
CA ARG A 97 -1.83 11.43 -9.52
C ARG A 97 -2.18 12.70 -10.35
N ALA A 98 -2.81 12.54 -11.51
CA ALA A 98 -3.29 13.65 -12.33
C ALA A 98 -4.61 14.27 -11.85
N LYS A 99 -5.33 13.61 -10.92
CA LYS A 99 -6.64 14.04 -10.42
C LYS A 99 -6.49 14.80 -9.11
N LYS A 100 -6.98 16.04 -9.11
CA LYS A 100 -7.04 16.93 -7.94
C LYS A 100 -8.41 16.79 -7.27
N VAL A 101 -8.41 16.30 -6.04
CA VAL A 101 -9.60 16.14 -5.22
C VAL A 101 -9.67 17.29 -4.22
N PHE A 102 -10.81 17.97 -4.15
CA PHE A 102 -11.06 19.02 -3.16
C PHE A 102 -11.88 18.46 -2.00
N MET A 103 -11.57 18.90 -0.78
CA MET A 103 -12.29 18.54 0.44
C MET A 103 -12.26 19.69 1.44
N ASP A 104 -13.16 19.67 2.43
CA ASP A 104 -13.13 20.64 3.53
C ASP A 104 -11.80 20.55 4.28
N ALA A 105 -11.23 21.71 4.61
CA ALA A 105 -9.92 21.77 5.27
C ALA A 105 -9.89 20.98 6.59
N ARG A 106 -11.01 20.94 7.32
CA ARG A 106 -11.15 20.30 8.64
C ARG A 106 -11.36 18.78 8.56
N ILE A 107 -11.79 18.25 7.43
CA ILE A 107 -12.08 16.82 7.28
C ILE A 107 -10.80 16.09 6.88
N GLU A 108 -10.44 15.04 7.60
CA GLU A 108 -9.31 14.19 7.21
C GLU A 108 -9.64 13.36 5.97
N PRO A 109 -8.76 13.33 4.96
CA PRO A 109 -8.97 12.51 3.76
C PRO A 109 -8.98 11.03 4.10
N ALA A 110 -9.77 10.25 3.36
CA ALA A 110 -9.76 8.80 3.48
C ALA A 110 -8.38 8.21 3.11
N PRO A 111 -7.89 7.17 3.84
CA PRO A 111 -6.63 6.48 3.52
C PRO A 111 -6.55 5.96 2.08
N GLU A 112 -7.69 5.61 1.48
CA GLU A 112 -7.80 5.17 0.08
C GLU A 112 -7.37 6.24 -0.94
N ILE A 113 -7.43 7.52 -0.55
CA ILE A 113 -7.08 8.67 -1.41
C ILE A 113 -5.68 9.15 -1.08
N THR A 114 -5.31 9.20 0.20
CA THR A 114 -3.97 9.62 0.61
C THR A 114 -2.92 8.54 0.49
N GLY A 115 -3.29 7.26 0.34
CA GLY A 115 -2.36 6.12 0.36
C GLY A 115 -1.96 5.68 1.76
N GLY A 116 -2.56 6.25 2.79
CA GLY A 116 -2.22 5.98 4.18
C GLY A 116 -0.95 6.70 4.63
N THR A 117 -0.31 6.14 5.64
CA THR A 117 0.71 6.79 6.48
C THR A 117 2.09 6.86 5.84
N TRP A 118 2.32 6.07 4.79
CA TRP A 118 3.55 6.10 4.00
C TRP A 118 3.55 7.17 2.92
N TYR A 119 2.44 7.89 2.74
CA TYR A 119 2.30 8.86 1.67
C TYR A 119 2.14 10.27 2.24
N HIS A 120 2.90 11.20 1.68
CA HIS A 120 2.79 12.62 1.96
C HIS A 120 2.55 13.37 0.64
N ASN A 121 1.51 14.20 0.59
CA ASN A 121 1.13 14.97 -0.60
C ASN A 121 0.99 14.12 -1.89
N GLY A 122 0.50 12.89 -1.76
CA GLY A 122 0.29 11.98 -2.90
C GLY A 122 1.56 11.28 -3.40
N GLN A 123 2.69 11.44 -2.70
CA GLN A 123 3.94 10.74 -2.99
C GLN A 123 4.31 9.81 -1.83
N LEU A 124 4.88 8.65 -2.15
CA LEU A 124 5.41 7.73 -1.15
C LEU A 124 6.64 8.37 -0.50
N ASP A 125 6.64 8.48 0.82
CA ASP A 125 7.80 8.89 1.61
C ASP A 125 8.77 7.71 1.72
N THR A 126 9.65 7.61 0.72
CA THR A 126 10.67 6.55 0.63
C THR A 126 11.66 6.62 1.78
N ASP A 127 11.94 7.81 2.30
CA ASP A 127 12.90 8.00 3.38
C ASP A 127 12.34 7.49 4.70
N ALA A 128 11.07 7.78 4.99
CA ALA A 128 10.37 7.23 6.14
C ALA A 128 10.30 5.70 6.06
N VAL A 129 9.90 5.13 4.91
CA VAL A 129 9.87 3.68 4.71
C VAL A 129 11.27 3.06 4.91
N ALA A 130 12.31 3.67 4.36
CA ALA A 130 13.69 3.20 4.51
C ALA A 130 14.21 3.33 5.95
N ALA A 131 13.76 4.34 6.70
CA ALA A 131 14.11 4.51 8.11
C ALA A 131 13.47 3.39 8.96
N VAL A 132 12.19 3.09 8.76
CA VAL A 132 11.51 1.98 9.46
C VAL A 132 12.12 0.64 9.11
N ARG A 133 12.41 0.40 7.82
CA ARG A 133 13.09 -0.82 7.36
C ARG A 133 14.42 -1.04 8.08
N ARG A 134 15.24 0.01 8.22
CA ARG A 134 16.50 -0.04 8.98
C ARG A 134 16.27 -0.39 10.45
N ARG A 135 15.33 0.27 11.11
CA ARG A 135 14.98 0.01 12.52
C ARG A 135 14.48 -1.43 12.74
N CYS A 136 13.66 -1.95 11.83
CA CYS A 136 13.20 -3.34 11.86
C CYS A 136 14.36 -4.32 11.77
N LEU A 137 15.32 -4.07 10.86
CA LEU A 137 16.54 -4.88 10.73
C LEU A 137 17.37 -4.85 12.00
N ASP A 138 17.67 -3.68 12.53
CA ASP A 138 18.47 -3.53 13.76
C ASP A 138 17.86 -4.33 14.92
N GLN A 139 16.54 -4.34 15.03
CA GLN A 139 15.84 -5.06 16.08
C GLN A 139 15.84 -6.58 15.86
N ILE A 140 15.78 -7.05 14.60
CA ILE A 140 15.91 -8.48 14.27
C ILE A 140 17.35 -8.94 14.49
N ASP A 141 18.35 -8.18 14.04
CA ASP A 141 19.77 -8.51 14.20
C ASP A 141 20.16 -8.58 15.68
N ARG A 142 19.60 -7.70 16.51
CA ARG A 142 19.80 -7.70 17.98
C ARG A 142 19.19 -8.93 18.67
N LEU A 143 18.06 -9.44 18.16
CA LEU A 143 17.30 -10.54 18.77
C LEU A 143 17.58 -11.91 18.13
N GLY A 144 18.26 -11.94 16.98
CA GLY A 144 18.38 -13.11 16.11
C GLY A 144 17.09 -13.40 15.33
N ALA A 145 16.00 -13.63 16.06
CA ALA A 145 14.65 -13.75 15.51
C ALA A 145 13.64 -12.96 16.35
N ALA A 146 12.68 -12.31 15.69
CA ALA A 146 11.70 -11.45 16.35
C ALA A 146 10.28 -11.62 15.80
N THR A 147 9.28 -11.58 16.67
CA THR A 147 7.88 -11.45 16.24
C THR A 147 7.55 -10.00 15.86
N PRO A 148 6.49 -9.73 15.08
CA PRO A 148 6.05 -8.37 14.80
C PRO A 148 5.87 -7.52 16.06
N ASP A 149 5.31 -8.08 17.14
CA ASP A 149 5.15 -7.38 18.42
C ASP A 149 6.49 -6.98 19.06
N MET A 150 7.50 -7.84 18.98
CA MET A 150 8.84 -7.56 19.51
C MET A 150 9.55 -6.49 18.70
N VAL A 151 9.35 -6.50 17.38
CA VAL A 151 9.87 -5.45 16.49
C VAL A 151 9.18 -4.13 16.78
N HIS A 152 7.85 -4.09 16.80
CA HIS A 152 7.06 -2.89 17.08
C HIS A 152 7.44 -2.23 18.40
N LYS A 153 7.49 -2.99 19.50
CA LYS A 153 7.94 -2.48 20.82
C LYS A 153 9.38 -2.00 20.81
N GLY A 154 10.25 -2.66 20.05
CA GLY A 154 11.65 -2.25 19.90
C GLY A 154 11.78 -0.93 19.15
N VAL A 155 11.04 -0.78 18.05
CA VAL A 155 11.00 0.45 17.25
C VAL A 155 10.38 1.60 18.07
N GLU A 156 9.30 1.35 18.79
CA GLU A 156 8.65 2.35 19.65
C GLU A 156 9.59 2.85 20.76
N ARG A 157 10.39 1.97 21.35
CA ARG A 157 11.41 2.35 22.33
C ARG A 157 12.54 3.17 21.70
N ASP A 158 13.00 2.77 20.51
CA ASP A 158 14.16 3.39 19.85
C ASP A 158 13.77 4.71 19.14
N ASP A 159 12.49 4.90 18.80
CA ASP A 159 11.93 6.12 18.20
C ASP A 159 10.45 6.36 18.57
N PRO A 160 10.17 6.86 19.79
CA PRO A 160 8.80 7.10 20.26
C PRO A 160 8.03 8.15 19.46
N ARG A 161 8.75 9.04 18.74
CA ARG A 161 8.13 10.15 17.99
C ARG A 161 7.53 9.71 16.67
N ALA A 162 7.97 8.57 16.15
CA ALA A 162 7.57 8.10 14.84
C ALA A 162 6.14 7.52 14.82
N GLY A 163 5.64 7.04 15.97
CA GLY A 163 4.22 6.70 16.15
C GLY A 163 3.70 5.59 15.24
N TYR A 164 4.54 4.65 14.82
CA TYR A 164 4.14 3.59 13.90
C TYR A 164 3.16 2.61 14.55
N THR A 165 2.12 2.21 13.81
CA THR A 165 1.18 1.16 14.23
C THR A 165 1.78 -0.23 14.03
N ILE A 166 1.28 -1.22 14.75
CA ILE A 166 1.71 -2.62 14.57
C ILE A 166 1.45 -3.12 13.15
N ASP A 167 0.36 -2.67 12.52
CA ASP A 167 0.00 -3.06 11.16
C ASP A 167 1.01 -2.52 10.13
N GLN A 168 1.45 -1.28 10.29
CA GLN A 168 2.51 -0.69 9.45
C GLN A 168 3.83 -1.47 9.58
N ILE A 169 4.23 -1.82 10.81
CA ILE A 169 5.44 -2.63 11.03
C ILE A 169 5.28 -4.00 10.39
N ARG A 170 4.10 -4.63 10.52
CA ARG A 170 3.82 -5.94 9.90
C ARG A 170 3.93 -5.87 8.38
N ASP A 171 3.38 -4.84 7.75
CA ASP A 171 3.48 -4.64 6.29
C ASP A 171 4.94 -4.44 5.85
N ILE A 172 5.73 -3.68 6.61
CA ILE A 172 7.17 -3.51 6.33
C ILE A 172 7.92 -4.85 6.45
N LEU A 173 7.65 -5.64 7.49
CA LEU A 173 8.29 -6.96 7.65
C LEU A 173 7.90 -7.92 6.52
N GLN A 174 6.64 -7.92 6.10
CA GLN A 174 6.16 -8.72 4.98
C GLN A 174 6.82 -8.31 3.67
N THR A 175 6.91 -7.01 3.37
CA THR A 175 7.61 -6.53 2.16
C THR A 175 9.09 -6.91 2.17
N MET A 176 9.77 -6.80 3.32
CA MET A 176 11.15 -7.24 3.46
C MET A 176 11.31 -8.77 3.30
N ALA A 177 10.31 -9.56 3.68
CA ALA A 177 10.30 -11.00 3.44
C ALA A 177 10.10 -11.34 1.96
N LEU A 178 9.26 -10.58 1.25
CA LEU A 178 9.11 -10.67 -0.21
C LEU A 178 10.44 -10.35 -0.92
N ASP A 179 11.14 -9.32 -0.45
CA ASP A 179 12.46 -8.92 -0.95
C ASP A 179 13.59 -9.90 -0.57
N ARG A 180 13.26 -11.01 0.13
CA ARG A 180 14.21 -12.01 0.67
C ARG A 180 15.24 -11.45 1.66
N VAL A 181 15.05 -10.21 2.11
CA VAL A 181 15.87 -9.60 3.17
C VAL A 181 15.61 -10.30 4.50
N LEU A 182 14.37 -10.74 4.72
CA LEU A 182 13.94 -11.52 5.89
C LEU A 182 13.39 -12.87 5.47
N GLU A 183 13.41 -13.82 6.40
CA GLU A 183 12.69 -15.08 6.30
C GLU A 183 11.65 -15.19 7.40
N GLU A 184 10.41 -15.50 7.01
CA GLU A 184 9.35 -15.85 7.94
C GLU A 184 9.43 -17.34 8.29
N ARG A 185 9.46 -17.63 9.60
CA ARG A 185 9.57 -18.99 10.15
C ARG A 185 8.73 -19.13 11.40
N LYS A 186 8.35 -20.37 11.72
CA LYS A 186 7.89 -20.72 13.07
C LYS A 186 9.11 -20.93 13.96
N SER A 187 9.15 -20.25 15.09
CA SER A 187 10.21 -20.39 16.08
C SER A 187 10.31 -21.84 16.57
N THR A 188 11.53 -22.34 16.72
CA THR A 188 11.85 -23.59 17.42
C THR A 188 12.02 -23.38 18.94
N GLY A 189 12.18 -22.14 19.39
CA GLY A 189 12.47 -21.79 20.78
C GLY A 189 13.91 -22.02 21.22
N GLU A 190 14.81 -22.36 20.29
CA GLU A 190 16.21 -22.70 20.56
C GLU A 190 17.16 -21.92 19.64
N GLY A 191 18.42 -21.76 20.06
CA GLY A 191 19.44 -21.07 19.27
C GLY A 191 19.06 -19.61 18.96
N GLU A 192 19.07 -19.27 17.67
CA GLU A 192 18.67 -17.95 17.16
C GLU A 192 17.20 -17.60 17.43
N PHE A 193 16.37 -18.61 17.74
CA PHE A 193 14.95 -18.46 18.06
C PHE A 193 14.67 -18.45 19.57
N SER A 194 15.70 -18.46 20.42
CA SER A 194 15.53 -18.54 21.88
C SER A 194 14.72 -17.39 22.49
N ALA A 195 14.74 -16.21 21.86
CA ALA A 195 13.95 -15.06 22.27
C ALA A 195 12.44 -15.19 21.99
N VAL A 196 12.03 -16.16 21.15
CA VAL A 196 10.66 -16.35 20.71
C VAL A 196 10.16 -17.73 21.13
N ARG A 197 9.01 -17.81 21.79
CA ARG A 197 8.40 -19.11 22.16
C ARG A 197 8.17 -20.00 20.93
N ALA A 198 8.50 -21.28 21.07
CA ALA A 198 8.30 -22.29 20.02
C ALA A 198 6.87 -22.27 19.43
N GLY A 199 6.78 -22.40 18.12
CA GLY A 199 5.52 -22.42 17.35
C GLY A 199 4.99 -21.04 16.94
N ARG A 200 5.52 -19.94 17.48
CA ARG A 200 5.13 -18.58 17.07
C ARG A 200 5.79 -18.20 15.74
N VAL A 201 5.07 -17.46 14.91
CA VAL A 201 5.63 -16.88 13.68
C VAL A 201 6.55 -15.72 14.03
N CYS A 202 7.74 -15.72 13.43
CA CYS A 202 8.77 -14.72 13.62
C CYS A 202 9.59 -14.52 12.34
N TYR A 203 10.33 -13.42 12.31
CA TYR A 203 11.23 -13.05 11.23
C TYR A 203 12.67 -13.16 11.71
N ARG A 204 13.54 -13.68 10.85
CA ARG A 204 14.99 -13.64 11.01
C ARG A 204 15.65 -13.05 9.77
N ARG A 205 16.95 -12.75 9.84
CA ARG A 205 17.71 -12.32 8.67
C ARG A 205 17.64 -13.41 7.60
N GLY A 206 17.25 -13.02 6.38
CA GLY A 206 17.28 -13.91 5.24
C GLY A 206 18.72 -14.29 4.89
N GLY A 207 18.92 -15.52 4.40
CA GLY A 207 20.20 -15.93 3.84
C GLY A 207 20.61 -15.06 2.64
N ALA A 208 21.88 -15.16 2.23
CA ALA A 208 22.31 -14.61 0.95
C ALA A 208 21.34 -15.10 -0.15
N PRO A 209 20.91 -14.24 -1.09
CA PRO A 209 20.08 -14.66 -2.19
C PRO A 209 20.84 -15.74 -2.95
N GLN A 210 20.49 -17.00 -2.71
CA GLN A 210 20.88 -18.11 -3.57
C GLN A 210 19.99 -17.97 -4.80
N GLY A 211 20.40 -17.07 -5.70
CA GLY A 211 19.85 -17.01 -7.05
C GLY A 211 19.88 -18.39 -7.66
N GLY A 212 18.98 -18.65 -8.60
CA GLY A 212 19.01 -19.93 -9.32
C GLY A 212 20.39 -20.13 -9.95
N MET A 213 20.85 -21.37 -10.11
CA MET A 213 22.13 -21.66 -10.77
C MET A 213 22.25 -20.99 -12.15
N MET A 214 21.10 -20.69 -12.77
CA MET A 214 20.98 -19.98 -14.03
C MET A 214 21.23 -18.47 -13.93
N GLU A 215 20.90 -17.81 -12.80
CA GLU A 215 21.17 -16.38 -12.56
C GLU A 215 22.67 -16.09 -12.38
N GLY A 216 23.44 -17.10 -11.97
CA GLY A 216 24.90 -16.98 -11.81
C GLY A 216 25.69 -17.04 -13.12
N ILE A 217 25.03 -17.39 -14.24
CA ILE A 217 25.69 -17.62 -15.53
C ILE A 217 25.09 -16.65 -16.57
N PRO A 218 25.90 -15.98 -17.39
CA PRO A 218 25.43 -14.93 -18.32
C PRO A 218 24.34 -15.39 -19.29
N CYS A 219 24.26 -16.69 -19.61
CA CYS A 219 23.19 -17.20 -20.45
C CYS A 219 21.83 -17.11 -19.76
N GLY A 220 21.71 -17.34 -18.46
CA GLY A 220 20.41 -17.39 -17.77
C GLY A 220 19.64 -16.07 -17.70
N VAL A 221 20.32 -14.97 -17.97
CA VAL A 221 19.73 -13.62 -18.08
C VAL A 221 19.93 -13.01 -19.48
N CYS A 222 20.38 -13.81 -20.46
CA CYS A 222 20.68 -13.33 -21.79
C CYS A 222 19.39 -12.97 -22.55
N PRO A 223 19.22 -11.71 -23.02
CA PRO A 223 18.02 -11.28 -23.73
C PRO A 223 17.89 -11.87 -25.14
N ARG A 224 18.93 -12.57 -25.62
CA ARG A 224 19.02 -13.16 -26.97
C ARG A 224 19.32 -14.66 -26.91
N MET A 225 18.98 -15.34 -25.81
CA MET A 225 19.25 -16.76 -25.66
C MET A 225 18.64 -17.58 -26.80
N ASP A 226 17.41 -17.25 -27.21
CA ASP A 226 16.68 -17.97 -28.27
C ASP A 226 17.31 -17.81 -29.67
N GLU A 227 18.13 -16.76 -29.87
CA GLU A 227 18.85 -16.50 -31.12
C GLU A 227 20.29 -17.05 -31.09
N CYS A 228 20.74 -17.57 -29.95
CA CYS A 228 22.09 -18.05 -29.75
C CYS A 228 22.25 -19.49 -30.27
N SER A 229 23.12 -19.68 -31.27
CA SER A 229 23.44 -21.00 -31.81
C SER A 229 24.94 -21.12 -32.16
N PRO A 230 25.53 -22.32 -32.16
CA PRO A 230 26.95 -22.49 -32.45
C PRO A 230 27.40 -21.85 -33.78
N ASP A 231 26.56 -21.97 -34.81
CA ASP A 231 26.81 -21.48 -36.18
C ASP A 231 26.08 -20.16 -36.49
N GLY A 232 25.44 -19.55 -35.49
CA GLY A 232 24.66 -18.32 -35.64
C GLY A 232 25.51 -17.05 -35.57
N VAL A 233 24.90 -15.92 -35.97
CA VAL A 233 25.49 -14.58 -35.79
C VAL A 233 25.71 -14.28 -34.30
N ILE A 234 24.79 -14.73 -33.46
CA ILE A 234 24.94 -14.79 -32.00
C ILE A 234 25.36 -16.21 -31.66
N SER A 235 26.59 -16.38 -31.20
CA SER A 235 27.17 -17.69 -30.90
C SER A 235 27.86 -17.72 -29.54
N PRO A 236 27.84 -18.86 -28.82
CA PRO A 236 28.57 -19.00 -27.56
C PRO A 236 30.07 -18.75 -27.71
N THR A 237 30.67 -19.07 -28.85
CA THR A 237 32.13 -18.93 -29.09
C THR A 237 32.56 -17.47 -29.22
N THR A 238 31.70 -16.62 -29.76
CA THR A 238 31.95 -15.17 -29.93
C THR A 238 31.24 -14.31 -28.89
N CYS A 239 30.55 -14.93 -27.93
CA CYS A 239 29.70 -14.25 -26.95
C CYS A 239 30.49 -13.31 -26.02
N VAL A 240 30.22 -12.02 -26.11
CA VAL A 240 30.85 -10.98 -25.26
C VAL A 240 30.48 -11.16 -23.79
N TYR A 241 29.24 -11.57 -23.48
CA TYR A 241 28.82 -11.80 -22.10
C TYR A 241 29.57 -12.98 -21.46
N TYR A 242 29.82 -14.04 -22.24
CA TYR A 242 30.52 -15.23 -21.75
C TYR A 242 32.01 -14.95 -21.53
N LYS A 243 32.66 -14.23 -22.47
CA LYS A 243 34.06 -13.80 -22.34
C LYS A 243 34.30 -12.89 -21.14
N LYS A 244 33.46 -11.87 -20.96
CA LYS A 244 33.53 -10.96 -19.80
C LYS A 244 33.34 -11.70 -18.48
N TRP A 245 32.41 -12.66 -18.43
CA TRP A 245 32.14 -13.45 -17.23
C TRP A 245 33.30 -14.40 -16.88
N LEU A 246 33.93 -15.01 -17.90
CA LEU A 246 35.12 -15.86 -17.74
C LEU A 246 36.44 -15.08 -17.54
N GLN A 247 36.39 -13.73 -17.54
CA GLN A 247 37.58 -12.87 -17.46
C GLN A 247 38.63 -13.17 -18.55
N MET A 248 38.17 -13.53 -19.76
CA MET A 248 39.05 -13.91 -20.88
C MET A 248 39.55 -12.71 -21.71
N ASP A 249 39.16 -11.49 -21.36
CA ASP A 249 39.59 -10.26 -22.03
C ASP A 249 40.58 -9.50 -21.11
N PHE A 250 41.90 -9.65 -21.38
CA PHE A 250 42.98 -8.76 -20.94
C PHE A 250 43.59 -8.07 -22.17
#